data_AF-A0A935HQ84-F1
#
_entry.id   AF-A0A935HQ84-F1
#
_cell.length_a   1.000
_cell.length_b   1.000
_cell.length_c   1.000
_cell.angle_alpha   90.00
_cell.angle_beta   90.00
_cell.angle_gamma   90.00
#
_symmetry.space_group_name_H-M   'P 1'
#
loop_
_entity.id
_entity.type
_entity.pdbx_description
1 polymer ?
#
loop_
_entity_poly.entity_id
_entity_poly.type
_entity_poly.pdbx_seq_one_letter_code
_entity_poly.pdbx_strand_id
1 'polypeptide(L)'
;MFEDEEMCTNPFTFKAVYDQTDTNVICYVAVPAEWNGENLEIKALPLQELNALNQNLYNRLTIRTNDTKHLLHAQEYFVSKTWFESSQYAASSVKTLLKNLKISEAEYNETGIFVLRSTIMNPWYFTAEEAGKDYLMDFVLTLHTYTRGLLNEE
;
A
#
# COMPACT_ATOMS: atom_id res chain seq x y z
N MET A 1 -33.34 -2.14 -2.30
CA MET A 1 -33.32 -2.94 -1.06
C MET A 1 -31.90 -3.46 -1.01
N PHE A 2 -31.01 -2.68 -0.41
CA PHE A 2 -29.61 -3.08 -0.28
C PHE A 2 -29.60 -4.12 0.83
N GLU A 3 -29.30 -5.36 0.45
CA GLU A 3 -29.07 -6.46 1.38
C GLU A 3 -28.02 -6.02 2.39
N ASP A 4 -28.13 -6.49 3.64
CA ASP A 4 -27.17 -6.23 4.71
C ASP A 4 -25.74 -6.50 4.20
N GLU A 5 -25.01 -5.45 3.82
CA GLU A 5 -23.64 -5.56 3.35
C GLU A 5 -22.81 -6.11 4.53
N GLU A 6 -22.49 -7.39 4.45
CA GLU A 6 -21.69 -8.07 5.46
C GLU A 6 -20.37 -7.31 5.63
N MET A 7 -20.17 -6.76 6.84
CA MET A 7 -19.01 -5.93 7.13
C MET A 7 -17.73 -6.73 6.86
N CYS A 8 -16.82 -6.14 6.09
CA CYS A 8 -15.56 -6.80 5.75
C CYS A 8 -14.82 -7.23 7.03
N THR A 9 -14.55 -8.53 7.17
CA THR A 9 -13.96 -9.13 8.38
C THR A 9 -12.57 -8.58 8.70
N ASN A 10 -11.74 -8.39 7.67
CA ASN A 10 -10.38 -7.87 7.77
C ASN A 10 -10.26 -6.60 6.93
N PRO A 11 -10.83 -5.47 7.39
CA PRO A 11 -10.80 -4.25 6.61
C PRO A 11 -9.38 -3.67 6.62
N PHE A 12 -9.07 -2.86 5.62
CA PHE A 12 -7.77 -2.21 5.48
C PHE A 12 -7.92 -0.92 4.67
N THR A 13 -6.88 -0.10 4.68
CA THR A 13 -6.78 1.08 3.83
C THR A 13 -5.33 1.32 3.39
N PHE A 14 -5.12 2.30 2.53
CA PHE A 14 -3.79 2.77 2.16
C PHE A 14 -3.55 4.15 2.76
N LYS A 15 -2.41 4.34 3.41
CA LYS A 15 -1.98 5.63 3.94
C LYS A 15 -0.86 6.17 3.08
N ALA A 16 -1.11 7.28 2.41
CA ALA A 16 -0.06 8.04 1.77
C ALA A 16 0.92 8.56 2.84
N VAL A 17 2.20 8.57 2.51
CA VAL A 17 3.25 9.13 3.37
C VAL A 17 3.02 10.62 3.62
N TYR A 18 2.54 11.32 2.60
CA TYR A 18 2.21 12.74 2.61
C TYR A 18 0.80 12.94 2.05
N ASP A 19 0.04 13.84 2.68
CA ASP A 19 -1.35 14.13 2.28
C ASP A 19 -1.43 14.82 0.90
N GLN A 20 -0.35 15.50 0.51
CA GLN A 20 -0.20 16.12 -0.80
C GLN A 20 1.07 15.56 -1.47
N THR A 21 0.96 15.30 -2.76
CA THR A 21 2.09 14.89 -3.59
C THR A 21 2.52 16.09 -4.42
N ASP A 22 3.77 16.53 -4.23
CA ASP A 22 4.33 17.68 -4.96
C ASP A 22 4.53 17.37 -6.44
N THR A 23 4.70 16.08 -6.76
CA THR A 23 5.02 15.56 -8.09
C THR A 23 4.26 14.27 -8.34
N ASN A 24 4.63 13.56 -9.41
CA ASN A 24 4.02 12.31 -9.81
C ASN A 24 4.52 11.06 -9.06
N VAL A 25 5.21 11.23 -7.93
CA VAL A 25 5.69 10.12 -7.08
C VAL A 25 4.84 10.03 -5.83
N ILE A 26 4.12 8.92 -5.70
CA ILE A 26 3.21 8.66 -4.59
C ILE A 26 3.79 7.54 -3.74
N CYS A 27 4.10 7.85 -2.49
CA CYS A 27 4.56 6.88 -1.50
C CYS A 27 3.42 6.55 -0.53
N TYR A 28 3.19 5.28 -0.26
CA TYR A 28 2.09 4.83 0.57
C TYR A 28 2.36 3.45 1.22
N VAL A 29 1.54 3.11 2.22
CA VAL A 29 1.56 1.82 2.91
C VAL A 29 0.15 1.26 3.04
N ALA A 30 -0.01 -0.05 2.82
CA ALA A 30 -1.20 -0.78 3.20
C ALA A 30 -1.23 -0.93 4.72
N VAL A 31 -2.35 -0.59 5.35
CA VAL A 31 -2.56 -0.68 6.80
C VAL A 31 -3.84 -1.46 7.10
N PRO A 32 -3.77 -2.50 7.94
CA PRO A 32 -4.96 -3.14 8.47
C PRO A 32 -5.76 -2.14 9.31
N ALA A 33 -7.07 -2.33 9.28
CA ALA A 33 -8.03 -1.51 9.99
C ALA A 33 -8.95 -2.39 10.82
N GLU A 34 -9.73 -1.77 11.69
CA GLU A 34 -10.75 -2.41 12.50
C GLU A 34 -11.99 -1.52 12.56
N TRP A 35 -13.15 -2.17 12.63
CA TRP A 35 -14.43 -1.47 12.77
C TRP A 35 -14.61 -1.02 14.21
N ASN A 36 -14.81 0.29 14.39
CA ASN A 36 -15.23 0.90 15.65
C ASN A 36 -16.64 1.49 15.46
N GLY A 37 -17.65 0.63 15.63
CA GLY A 37 -19.03 0.94 15.24
C GLY A 37 -19.13 1.12 13.72
N GLU A 38 -19.62 2.27 13.28
CA GLU A 38 -19.71 2.63 11.86
C GLU A 38 -18.40 3.21 11.30
N ASN A 39 -17.42 3.49 12.16
CA ASN A 39 -16.15 4.10 11.75
C ASN A 39 -15.08 3.05 11.49
N LEU A 40 -14.27 3.28 10.47
CA LEU A 40 -13.09 2.46 10.19
C LEU A 40 -11.83 3.13 10.77
N GLU A 41 -11.18 2.46 11.72
CA GLU A 41 -9.96 2.95 12.35
C GLU A 41 -8.75 2.08 11.99
N ILE A 42 -7.57 2.70 11.90
CA ILE A 42 -6.33 1.94 11.65
C ILE A 42 -6.04 1.06 12.87
N LYS A 43 -5.80 -0.23 12.63
CA LYS A 43 -5.40 -1.18 13.66
C LYS A 43 -3.92 -0.95 13.99
N ALA A 44 -3.60 -0.79 15.27
CA ALA A 44 -2.21 -0.71 15.69
C ALA A 44 -1.56 -2.08 15.51
N LEU A 45 -0.43 -2.13 14.82
CA LEU A 45 0.37 -3.34 14.60
C LEU A 45 1.84 -3.04 14.87
N PRO A 46 2.62 -4.03 15.35
CA PRO A 46 4.06 -3.91 15.40
C PRO A 46 4.61 -3.51 14.02
N LEU A 47 5.56 -2.57 13.98
CA LEU A 47 6.10 -2.08 12.71
C LEU A 47 6.66 -3.20 11.83
N GLN A 48 7.23 -4.24 12.43
CA GLN A 48 7.73 -5.41 11.72
C GLN A 48 6.63 -6.16 10.95
N GLU A 49 5.43 -6.32 11.54
CA GLU A 49 4.29 -6.97 10.89
C GLU A 49 3.75 -6.11 9.75
N LEU A 50 3.65 -4.79 9.96
CA LEU A 50 3.26 -3.84 8.93
C LEU A 50 4.23 -3.87 7.72
N ASN A 51 5.54 -3.92 8.01
CA ASN A 51 6.57 -4.06 7.00
C ASN A 51 6.48 -5.40 6.27
N ALA A 52 6.16 -6.50 6.97
CA ALA A 52 5.98 -7.81 6.36
C ALA A 52 4.78 -7.83 5.39
N LEU A 53 3.64 -7.25 5.79
CA LEU A 53 2.47 -7.08 4.91
C LEU A 53 2.83 -6.34 3.63
N ASN A 54 3.48 -5.18 3.75
CA ASN A 54 3.81 -4.36 2.58
C ASN A 54 4.90 -4.98 1.70
N GLN A 55 5.84 -5.73 2.28
CA GLN A 55 6.81 -6.53 1.52
C GLN A 55 6.13 -7.66 0.74
N ASN A 56 5.16 -8.34 1.35
CA ASN A 56 4.39 -9.38 0.68
C ASN A 56 3.54 -8.80 -0.45
N LEU A 57 2.93 -7.62 -0.24
CA LEU A 57 2.21 -6.91 -1.29
C LEU A 57 3.13 -6.49 -2.44
N TYR A 58 4.31 -5.94 -2.14
CA TYR A 58 5.34 -5.65 -3.15
C TYR A 58 5.71 -6.90 -3.95
N ASN A 59 5.87 -8.04 -3.29
CA ASN A 59 6.23 -9.30 -3.94
C ASN A 59 5.15 -9.82 -4.92
N ARG A 60 3.87 -9.45 -4.74
CA ARG A 60 2.76 -9.76 -5.66
C ARG A 60 2.65 -8.78 -6.83
N LEU A 61 3.34 -7.64 -6.76
CA LEU A 61 3.26 -6.52 -7.71
C LEU A 61 4.62 -6.17 -8.33
N THR A 62 5.53 -7.14 -8.38
CA THR A 62 6.87 -6.97 -8.93
C THR A 62 7.31 -8.22 -9.68
N ILE A 63 8.25 -8.04 -10.61
CA ILE A 63 8.88 -9.17 -11.30
C ILE A 63 9.93 -9.79 -10.38
N ARG A 64 9.78 -11.07 -10.08
CA ARG A 64 10.78 -11.83 -9.31
C ARG A 64 11.74 -12.51 -10.27
N THR A 65 13.04 -12.31 -10.07
CA THR A 65 14.11 -12.83 -10.95
C THR A 65 14.16 -14.37 -11.04
N ASN A 66 13.55 -15.08 -10.10
CA ASN A 66 13.53 -16.55 -10.05
C ASN A 66 12.17 -17.15 -10.46
N ASP A 67 11.26 -16.33 -10.98
CA ASP A 67 9.92 -16.79 -11.35
C ASP A 67 9.93 -17.38 -12.76
N THR A 68 10.39 -18.62 -12.89
CA THR A 68 10.37 -19.36 -14.15
C THR A 68 8.98 -19.90 -14.50
N LYS A 69 7.98 -19.71 -13.62
CA LYS A 69 6.61 -20.25 -13.77
C LYS A 69 5.62 -19.17 -14.17
N HIS A 70 5.79 -17.93 -13.72
CA HIS A 70 4.97 -16.81 -14.16
C HIS A 70 5.58 -16.12 -15.39
N LEU A 71 4.79 -16.02 -16.46
CA LEU A 71 5.18 -15.25 -17.64
C LEU A 71 5.37 -13.79 -17.24
N LEU A 72 6.52 -13.18 -17.57
CA LEU A 72 6.82 -11.77 -17.27
C LEU A 72 5.73 -10.81 -17.76
N HIS A 73 5.06 -11.16 -18.86
CA HIS A 73 3.98 -10.38 -19.47
C HIS A 73 2.60 -10.56 -18.80
N ALA A 74 2.48 -11.48 -17.84
CA ALA A 74 1.23 -11.69 -17.11
C ALA A 74 1.06 -10.70 -15.94
N GLN A 75 2.12 -9.97 -15.56
CA GLN A 75 2.03 -8.95 -14.52
C GLN A 75 1.42 -7.68 -15.12
N GLU A 76 0.18 -7.37 -14.72
CA GLU A 76 -0.58 -6.25 -15.25
C GLU A 76 -0.13 -4.90 -14.67
N TYR A 77 0.22 -4.89 -13.38
CA TYR A 77 0.60 -3.69 -12.65
C TYR A 77 1.86 -3.87 -11.83
N PHE A 78 2.62 -2.78 -11.70
CA PHE A 78 3.90 -2.77 -11.01
C PHE A 78 3.95 -1.68 -9.95
N VAL A 79 4.58 -2.00 -8.81
CA VAL A 79 4.95 -1.01 -7.81
C VAL A 79 6.44 -1.09 -7.55
N SER A 80 7.04 0.05 -7.21
CA SER A 80 8.38 0.09 -6.65
C SER A 80 8.32 0.14 -5.11
N LYS A 81 9.48 0.08 -4.47
CA LYS A 81 9.60 0.15 -3.02
C LYS A 81 10.73 1.09 -2.60
N THR A 82 10.68 1.55 -1.37
CA THR A 82 11.78 2.20 -0.67
C THR A 82 11.73 1.89 0.82
N TRP A 83 12.82 2.15 1.52
CA TRP A 83 12.87 2.13 2.98
C TRP A 83 13.08 3.54 3.50
N PHE A 84 12.33 3.92 4.53
CA PHE A 84 12.64 5.09 5.34
C PHE A 84 13.34 4.60 6.60
N GLU A 85 14.64 4.80 6.66
CA GLU A 85 15.49 4.38 7.77
C GLU A 85 16.01 5.59 8.54
N SER A 86 16.22 5.44 9.84
CA SER A 86 16.72 6.51 10.72
C SER A 86 18.07 7.09 10.31
N SER A 87 18.86 6.31 9.54
CA SER A 87 20.13 6.72 8.94
C SER A 87 19.99 7.79 7.85
N GLN A 88 18.84 7.86 7.17
CA GLN A 88 18.57 8.75 6.05
C GLN A 88 17.44 9.75 6.34
N TYR A 89 16.43 9.31 7.10
CA TYR A 89 15.26 10.09 7.46
C TYR A 89 15.17 10.15 8.98
N ALA A 90 15.38 11.33 9.56
CA ALA A 90 15.17 11.50 10.99
C ALA A 90 13.70 11.21 11.36
N ALA A 91 13.45 10.64 12.53
CA ALA A 91 12.09 10.35 13.00
C ALA A 91 11.18 11.59 12.99
N SER A 92 11.76 12.77 13.24
CA SER A 92 11.05 14.06 13.15
C SER A 92 10.51 14.36 11.74
N SER A 93 11.21 13.93 10.69
CA SER A 93 10.80 14.12 9.29
C SER A 93 9.65 13.21 8.87
N VAL A 94 9.47 12.08 9.55
CA VAL A 94 8.38 11.12 9.30
C VAL A 94 7.33 11.10 10.43
N LYS A 95 7.38 12.07 11.36
CA LYS A 95 6.55 12.08 12.58
C LYS A 95 5.05 11.99 12.30
N THR A 96 4.56 12.70 11.28
CA THR A 96 3.14 12.66 10.89
C THR A 96 2.74 11.27 10.41
N LEU A 97 3.59 10.64 9.60
CA LEU A 97 3.38 9.26 9.16
C LEU A 97 3.36 8.30 10.36
N LEU A 98 4.36 8.37 11.25
CA LEU A 98 4.41 7.52 12.46
C LEU A 98 3.13 7.63 13.30
N LYS A 99 2.67 8.86 13.52
CA LYS A 99 1.42 9.14 14.23
C LYS A 99 0.22 8.51 13.52
N ASN A 100 0.12 8.68 12.20
CA ASN A 100 -0.98 8.14 11.40
C ASN A 100 -0.98 6.61 11.37
N LEU A 101 0.19 5.98 11.47
CA LEU A 101 0.33 4.51 11.53
C LEU A 101 0.26 3.94 12.95
N LYS A 102 0.11 4.79 13.98
CA LYS A 102 0.18 4.40 15.39
C LYS A 102 1.51 3.70 15.76
N ILE A 103 2.61 4.10 15.12
CA ILE A 103 3.96 3.53 15.32
C ILE A 103 4.81 4.45 16.22
N SER A 104 5.58 3.85 17.13
CA SER A 104 6.48 4.59 18.00
C SER A 104 7.79 4.99 17.30
N GLU A 105 8.41 6.07 17.75
CA GLU A 105 9.73 6.48 17.28
C GLU A 105 10.81 5.43 17.57
N ALA A 106 10.68 4.68 18.68
CA ALA A 106 11.60 3.61 19.03
C ALA A 106 11.57 2.47 18.01
N GLU A 107 10.37 1.98 17.65
CA GLU A 107 10.19 0.95 16.62
C GLU A 107 10.74 1.41 15.27
N TYR A 108 10.45 2.67 14.89
CA TYR A 108 10.95 3.26 13.66
C TYR A 108 12.48 3.29 13.61
N ASN A 109 13.12 3.74 14.70
CA ASN A 109 14.56 3.86 14.77
C ASN A 109 15.28 2.50 14.68
N GLU A 110 14.62 1.43 15.16
CA GLU A 110 15.14 0.06 15.11
C GLU A 110 14.94 -0.59 13.73
N THR A 111 13.74 -0.49 13.16
CA THR A 111 13.34 -1.33 12.01
C THR A 111 13.27 -0.57 10.68
N GLY A 112 13.06 0.74 10.72
CA GLY A 112 12.66 1.52 9.54
C GLY A 112 11.28 1.14 9.00
N ILE A 113 10.75 1.93 8.06
CA ILE A 113 9.45 1.67 7.42
C ILE A 113 9.65 1.27 5.97
N PHE A 114 9.04 0.15 5.58
CA PHE A 114 8.93 -0.28 4.21
C PHE A 114 7.76 0.44 3.53
N VAL A 115 8.04 1.14 2.44
CA VAL A 115 7.07 2.00 1.74
C VAL A 115 6.93 1.55 0.30
N LEU A 116 5.69 1.41 -0.16
CA LEU A 116 5.37 1.22 -1.58
C LEU A 116 5.41 2.57 -2.29
N ARG A 117 5.90 2.56 -3.52
CA ARG A 117 6.05 3.76 -4.32
C ARG A 117 5.56 3.54 -5.74
N SER A 118 4.66 4.41 -6.18
CA SER A 118 4.16 4.47 -7.55
C SER A 118 4.58 5.78 -8.21
N THR A 119 5.05 5.68 -9.44
CA THR A 119 5.49 6.83 -10.24
C THR A 119 4.60 6.93 -11.48
N ILE A 120 3.78 7.97 -11.52
CA ILE A 120 2.77 8.19 -12.55
C ILE A 120 3.40 8.96 -13.71
N MET A 121 3.94 8.24 -14.69
CA MET A 121 4.64 8.83 -15.84
C MET A 121 4.04 8.47 -17.19
N ASN A 122 3.01 7.63 -17.25
CA ASN A 122 2.38 7.30 -18.51
C ASN A 122 1.61 8.52 -19.04
N PRO A 123 1.98 9.11 -20.18
CA PRO A 123 1.32 10.30 -20.70
C PRO A 123 -0.04 10.00 -21.34
N TRP A 124 -0.42 8.72 -21.46
CA TRP A 124 -1.60 8.29 -22.22
C TRP A 124 -2.82 7.94 -21.35
N TYR A 125 -2.83 8.28 -20.06
CA TYR A 125 -3.98 7.98 -19.19
C TYR A 125 -5.28 8.55 -19.73
N PHE A 126 -5.30 9.82 -20.15
CA PHE A 126 -6.51 10.46 -20.69
C PHE A 126 -6.99 9.79 -21.97
N THR A 127 -6.08 9.48 -22.90
CA THR A 127 -6.43 8.78 -24.14
C THR A 127 -6.95 7.37 -23.88
N ALA A 128 -6.41 6.67 -22.88
CA ALA A 128 -6.90 5.36 -22.49
C ALA A 128 -8.30 5.44 -21.86
N GLU A 129 -8.54 6.45 -21.03
CA GLU A 129 -9.84 6.68 -20.40
C GLU A 129 -10.92 7.00 -21.45
N GLU A 130 -10.60 7.82 -22.46
CA GLU A 130 -11.47 8.07 -23.62
C GLU A 130 -11.80 6.78 -24.40
N ALA A 131 -10.88 5.81 -24.41
CA ALA A 131 -11.08 4.49 -24.99
C ALA A 131 -11.75 3.50 -24.03
N GLY A 132 -12.23 3.95 -22.86
CA GLY A 132 -12.94 3.16 -21.87
C GLY A 132 -12.03 2.36 -20.90
N LYS A 133 -10.76 2.72 -20.78
CA LYS A 133 -9.79 2.04 -19.90
C LYS A 133 -9.21 3.01 -18.86
N ASP A 134 -9.59 2.82 -17.60
CA ASP A 134 -9.01 3.54 -16.47
C ASP A 134 -7.92 2.71 -15.79
N TYR A 135 -6.68 2.88 -16.25
CA TYR A 135 -5.53 2.18 -15.69
C TYR A 135 -5.23 2.55 -14.23
N LEU A 136 -5.65 3.73 -13.74
CA LEU A 136 -5.39 4.15 -12.36
C LEU A 136 -6.41 3.50 -11.41
N MET A 137 -7.69 3.46 -11.78
CA MET A 137 -8.70 2.73 -11.03
C MET A 137 -8.37 1.24 -11.02
N ASP A 138 -8.06 0.65 -12.17
CA ASP A 138 -7.71 -0.77 -12.23
C ASP A 138 -6.48 -1.08 -11.36
N PHE A 139 -5.47 -0.21 -11.36
CA PHE A 139 -4.33 -0.33 -10.47
C PHE A 139 -4.73 -0.35 -8.98
N VAL A 140 -5.62 0.57 -8.57
CA VAL A 140 -6.14 0.63 -7.20
C VAL A 140 -6.94 -0.64 -6.87
N LEU A 141 -7.78 -1.13 -7.79
CA LEU A 141 -8.53 -2.37 -7.61
C LEU A 141 -7.60 -3.59 -7.48
N THR A 142 -6.52 -3.65 -8.26
CA THR A 142 -5.49 -4.70 -8.13
C THR A 142 -4.80 -4.62 -6.77
N LEU A 143 -4.42 -3.42 -6.31
CA LEU A 143 -3.86 -3.21 -4.98
C LEU A 143 -4.80 -3.73 -3.88
N HIS A 144 -6.08 -3.38 -3.95
CA HIS A 144 -7.09 -3.87 -3.01
C HIS A 144 -7.27 -5.39 -3.08
N THR A 145 -7.29 -5.97 -4.27
CA THR A 145 -7.45 -7.41 -4.47
C THR A 145 -6.31 -8.20 -3.83
N TYR A 146 -5.05 -7.81 -4.09
CA TYR A 146 -3.91 -8.50 -3.48
C TYR A 146 -3.78 -8.25 -1.99
N THR A 147 -4.09 -7.04 -1.51
CA THR A 147 -4.07 -6.76 -0.08
C THR A 147 -5.13 -7.58 0.66
N ARG A 148 -6.34 -7.68 0.11
CA ARG A 148 -7.41 -8.53 0.65
C ARG A 148 -6.98 -10.01 0.69
N GLY A 149 -6.36 -10.50 -0.38
CA GLY A 149 -5.80 -11.86 -0.40
C GLY A 149 -4.82 -12.10 0.74
N LEU A 150 -3.86 -11.19 0.93
CA LEU A 150 -2.85 -11.30 1.99
C LEU A 150 -3.42 -11.22 3.41
N LEU A 151 -4.54 -10.53 3.62
CA LEU A 151 -5.17 -10.39 4.93
C LEU A 151 -6.18 -11.51 5.25
N ASN A 152 -6.64 -12.25 4.25
CA ASN A 152 -7.59 -13.35 4.41
C ASN A 152 -6.94 -14.74 4.25
N GLU A 153 -5.68 -14.81 3.81
CA GLU A 153 -4.85 -16.01 3.84
C GLU A 153 -4.38 -16.27 5.30
N GLU A 154 -5.26 -16.84 6.15
CA GLU A 154 -4.90 -17.67 7.31
C GLU A 154 -5.10 -19.16 6.99
#